data_AF-F8LCM8-F1
#
_entry.id   AF-F8LCM8-F1
#
_cell.length_a   1.000
_cell.length_b   1.000
_cell.length_c   1.000
_cell.angle_alpha   90.00
_cell.angle_beta   90.00
_cell.angle_gamma   90.00
#
_symmetry.space_group_name_H-M   'P 1'
#
loop_
_entity.id
_entity.type
_entity.pdbx_description
1 polymer ?
#
loop_
_entity_poly.entity_id
_entity_poly.type
_entity_poly.pdbx_seq_one_letter_code
_entity_poly.pdbx_strand_id
1 'polypeptide(L)' 'MNWEKIHELADQMVENQRSHLLKLGRQIIPSLTSEDVLQPNDYPELEENPVFRYEEGILAGLQSLQMALKSLDKSA' A
#
# COMPACT_ATOMS: atom_id res chain seq x y z
N MET A 1 15.33 -2.54 -21.17
CA MET A 1 14.62 -2.77 -19.89
C MET A 1 13.32 -3.47 -20.22
N ASN A 2 12.91 -4.53 -19.52
CA ASN A 2 11.57 -5.09 -19.73
C ASN A 2 10.59 -4.34 -18.81
N TRP A 3 9.97 -3.30 -19.34
CA TRP A 3 9.06 -2.43 -18.60
C TRP A 3 7.80 -3.15 -18.12
N GLU A 4 7.26 -4.07 -18.91
CA GLU A 4 6.12 -4.92 -18.54
C GLU A 4 6.40 -5.67 -17.23
N LYS A 5 7.53 -6.40 -17.16
CA LYS A 5 7.93 -7.14 -15.94
C LYS A 5 8.18 -6.23 -14.73
N ILE A 6 8.66 -5.00 -14.97
CA ILE A 6 8.89 -4.04 -13.89
C ILE A 6 7.56 -3.52 -13.33
N HIS A 7 6.60 -3.19 -14.19
CA HIS A 7 5.28 -2.79 -13.77
C HIS A 7 4.54 -3.93 -13.07
N GLU A 8 4.61 -5.15 -13.60
CA GLU A 8 4.06 -6.35 -12.93
C GLU A 8 4.63 -6.54 -11.52
N LEU A 9 5.95 -6.41 -11.36
CA LEU A 9 6.58 -6.51 -10.05
C LEU A 9 6.12 -5.38 -9.11
N ALA A 10 6.07 -4.13 -9.59
CA ALA A 10 5.62 -3.00 -8.79
C ALA A 10 4.16 -3.16 -8.35
N ASP A 11 3.29 -3.62 -9.23
CA ASP A 11 1.88 -3.90 -8.94
C ASP A 11 1.74 -5.01 -7.89
N GLN A 12 2.52 -6.10 -8.02
CA GLN A 12 2.56 -7.17 -7.02
C GLN A 12 3.05 -6.68 -5.66
N MET A 13 4.06 -5.81 -5.61
CA MET A 13 4.56 -5.25 -4.36
C MET A 13 3.48 -4.41 -3.66
N VAL A 14 2.76 -3.57 -4.40
CA VAL A 14 1.66 -2.76 -3.86
C VAL A 14 0.54 -3.65 -3.32
N GLU A 15 0.13 -4.68 -4.06
CA GLU A 15 -0.96 -5.58 -3.64
C GLU A 15 -0.59 -6.43 -2.43
N ASN A 16 0.66 -6.91 -2.38
CA ASN A 16 1.17 -7.64 -1.21
C ASN A 16 1.19 -6.75 0.04
N GLN A 17 1.61 -5.50 -0.10
CA GLN A 17 1.61 -4.55 1.02
C GLN A 17 0.19 -4.18 1.44
N ARG A 18 -0.75 -3.99 0.50
CA ARG A 18 -2.17 -3.76 0.81
C ARG A 18 -2.78 -4.94 1.58
N SER A 19 -2.51 -6.16 1.14
CA SER A 19 -2.96 -7.38 1.82
C SER A 19 -2.36 -7.51 3.22
N HIS A 20 -1.08 -7.14 3.39
CA HIS A 20 -0.43 -7.09 4.70
C HIS A 20 -1.09 -6.07 5.62
N LEU A 21 -1.32 -4.85 5.13
CA LEU A 21 -1.94 -3.77 5.88
C LEU A 21 -3.37 -4.11 6.32
N LEU A 22 -4.16 -4.74 5.45
CA LEU A 22 -5.50 -5.24 5.80
C LEU A 22 -5.43 -6.32 6.90
N LYS A 23 -4.49 -7.25 6.80
CA LYS A 23 -4.31 -8.29 7.82
C LYS A 23 -3.94 -7.68 9.18
N LEU A 24 -3.04 -6.69 9.18
CA LEU A 24 -2.64 -5.97 10.38
C LEU A 24 -3.81 -5.15 10.95
N GLY A 25 -4.53 -4.41 10.10
CA GLY A 25 -5.70 -3.64 10.49
C GLY A 25 -6.79 -4.52 11.11
N ARG A 26 -7.01 -5.73 10.59
CA ARG A 26 -7.96 -6.71 11.16
C ARG A 26 -7.55 -7.27 12.52
N GLN A 27 -6.27 -7.17 12.91
CA GLN A 27 -5.85 -7.50 14.28
C GLN A 27 -6.28 -6.43 15.28
N ILE A 28 -6.51 -5.19 14.82
CA ILE A 28 -6.94 -4.04 15.61
C ILE A 28 -8.46 -3.90 15.56
N ILE A 29 -9.03 -3.93 14.35
CA ILE A 29 -10.46 -3.81 14.07
C ILE A 29 -10.91 -5.04 13.25
N PRO A 30 -11.47 -6.08 13.89
CA PRO A 30 -11.80 -7.34 13.21
C PRO A 30 -12.73 -7.22 12.00
N SER A 31 -13.60 -6.20 11.99
CA SER A 31 -14.56 -5.92 10.91
C SER A 31 -13.98 -5.10 9.76
N LEU A 32 -12.70 -4.74 9.79
CA LEU A 32 -12.08 -3.88 8.77
C LEU A 32 -12.16 -4.50 7.37
N THR A 33 -12.66 -3.72 6.42
CA THR A 33 -12.77 -4.08 5.01
C THR A 33 -11.57 -3.58 4.22
N SER A 34 -11.40 -4.07 2.99
CA SER A 34 -10.36 -3.58 2.08
C SER A 34 -10.56 -2.12 1.67
N GLU A 35 -11.82 -1.64 1.68
CA GLU A 35 -12.15 -0.25 1.36
C GLU A 35 -11.73 0.68 2.50
N ASP A 36 -11.94 0.26 3.74
CA ASP A 36 -11.57 1.01 4.95
C ASP A 36 -10.05 1.27 5.03
N VAL A 37 -9.24 0.36 4.47
CA VAL A 37 -7.78 0.52 4.38
C VAL A 37 -7.37 1.68 3.46
N LEU A 38 -8.27 2.17 2.59
CA LEU A 38 -8.04 3.38 1.79
C LEU A 38 -8.23 4.66 2.60
N GLN A 39 -8.96 4.60 3.72
CA GLN A 39 -9.25 5.74 4.58
C GLN A 39 -8.96 5.40 6.07
N PRO A 40 -7.72 5.00 6.42
CA PRO A 40 -7.41 4.55 7.77
C PRO A 40 -7.53 5.65 8.83
N ASN A 41 -7.50 6.92 8.42
CA ASN A 41 -7.69 8.07 9.32
C ASN A 41 -9.14 8.20 9.85
N ASP A 42 -10.10 7.48 9.27
CA ASP A 42 -11.47 7.43 9.80
C ASP A 42 -11.57 6.54 11.06
N TYR A 43 -10.49 5.82 11.39
CA TYR A 43 -10.40 4.89 12.52
C TYR A 43 -9.30 5.33 13.48
N PRO A 44 -9.66 5.98 14.61
CA PRO A 44 -8.68 6.41 15.62
C PRO A 44 -7.76 5.27 16.07
N GLU A 45 -8.27 4.03 16.16
CA GLU A 45 -7.50 2.86 16.58
C GLU A 45 -6.38 2.50 15.59
N LEU A 46 -6.55 2.82 14.31
CA LEU A 46 -5.52 2.65 13.29
C LEU A 46 -4.56 3.84 13.26
N GLU A 47 -5.08 5.05 13.47
CA GLU A 47 -4.29 6.28 13.49
C GLU A 47 -3.30 6.30 14.66
N GLU A 48 -3.74 5.87 15.85
CA GLU A 48 -2.93 5.82 17.07
C GLU A 48 -2.00 4.59 17.12
N ASN A 49 -2.10 3.65 16.17
CA ASN A 49 -1.26 2.45 16.15
C ASN A 49 0.03 2.67 15.34
N PRO A 50 1.20 2.79 15.99
CA PRO A 50 2.45 3.14 15.30
C PRO A 50 2.92 2.08 14.31
N VAL A 51 2.60 0.79 14.56
CA VAL A 51 2.96 -0.30 13.64
C VAL A 51 2.10 -0.20 12.37
N PHE A 52 0.80 0.05 12.52
CA PHE A 52 -0.09 0.25 11.38
C PHE A 52 0.32 1.48 10.56
N ARG A 53 0.60 2.62 11.21
CA ARG A 53 1.08 3.84 10.53
C ARG A 53 2.39 3.62 9.78
N TYR A 54 3.31 2.85 10.33
CA TYR A 54 4.56 2.52 9.64
C TYR A 54 4.31 1.74 8.36
N GLU A 55 3.51 0.68 8.42
CA GLU A 55 3.19 -0.17 7.26
C GLU A 55 2.36 0.58 6.19
N GLU A 56 1.49 1.50 6.61
CA GLU A 56 0.80 2.42 5.71
C GLU A 56 1.78 3.34 4.97
N GLY A 57 2.79 3.87 5.66
CA GLY A 57 3.86 4.64 5.04
C GLY A 57 4.64 3.86 3.98
N ILE A 58 4.88 2.56 4.20
CA ILE A 58 5.50 1.67 3.20
C ILE A 58 4.61 1.54 1.96
N LEU A 59 3.30 1.37 2.13
CA LEU A 59 2.36 1.33 1.00
C LEU A 59 2.41 2.62 0.17
N ALA A 60 2.42 3.78 0.83
CA ALA A 60 2.55 5.07 0.16
C ALA A 60 3.88 5.21 -0.60
N GLY A 61 4.97 4.69 -0.05
CA GLY A 61 6.28 4.64 -0.71
C GLY A 61 6.26 3.77 -1.97
N LEU A 62 5.64 2.59 -1.91
CA LEU A 62 5.49 1.69 -3.07
C LEU A 62 4.62 2.29 -4.17
N GLN A 63 3.53 2.97 -3.80
CA GLN A 63 2.69 3.70 -4.76
C GLN A 63 3.47 4.83 -5.45
N SER A 64 4.28 5.56 -4.68
CA SER A 64 5.16 6.60 -5.22
C SER A 64 6.19 6.03 -6.20
N LEU A 65 6.80 4.88 -5.88
CA LEU A 65 7.68 4.15 -6.78
C LEU A 65 6.96 3.74 -8.07
N GLN A 66 5.76 3.17 -7.97
CA GLN A 66 4.97 2.78 -9.13
C GLN A 66 4.68 3.97 -10.06
N MET A 67 4.36 5.14 -9.49
CA MET A 67 4.18 6.37 -10.26
C MET A 67 5.47 6.83 -10.95
N ALA A 68 6.61 6.78 -10.25
CA ALA A 68 7.91 7.14 -10.82
C ALA A 68 8.31 6.21 -11.98
N LEU A 69 8.10 4.90 -11.85
CA LEU A 69 8.35 3.92 -12.90
C LEU A 69 7.47 4.16 -14.13
N LYS A 70 6.18 4.46 -13.95
CA LYS A 70 5.27 4.85 -15.03
C LYS A 70 5.71 6.12 -15.74
N SER A 71 6.27 7.09 -15.02
CA SER A 71 6.83 8.30 -15.63
C SER A 71 8.10 8.03 -16.42
N LEU A 72 8.97 7.14 -15.91
CA LEU A 72 10.24 6.81 -16.55
C LEU A 72 10.04 6.02 -17.85
N ASP A 73 9.10 5.07 -17.87
CA ASP A 73 8.71 4.32 -19.08
C ASP A 73 8.17 5.23 -20.18
N LYS A 74 7.30 6.20 -19.83
CA LYS A 74 6.82 7.22 -20.80
C LYS A 74 7.91 8.12 -21.37
N SER A 75 9.06 8.22 -20.68
CA SER A 75 10.17 9.08 -21.05
C SER A 75 11.32 8.33 -21.75
N ALA A 76 11.20 7.00 -21.88
CA ALA A 76 12.20 6.10 -22.44
C ALA A 76 11.91 5.76 -23.92
#